data_AF-A0A3N8LUJ3-F1
#
_entry.id   AF-A0A3N8LUJ3-F1
#
_cell.length_a   1.000
_cell.length_b   1.000
_cell.length_c   1.000
_cell.angle_alpha   90.00
_cell.angle_beta   90.00
_cell.angle_gamma   90.00
#
_symmetry.space_group_name_H-M   'P 1'
#
loop_
_entity.id
_entity.type
_entity.pdbx_description
1 polymer ?
#
loop_
_entity_poly.entity_id
_entity_poly.type
_entity_poly.pdbx_seq_one_letter_code
_entity_poly.pdbx_strand_id
1 'polypeptide(L)'
;MRKLIVMAALAIAPAAFFVHVSSLPSDIHPGHALFKGSDYLRMSPDEQLGYVSGVIDGILFHSPFVDIFEQCFERLRPTPDLLKAITDRYLDSEPKLQTADMRFLVFHATLLTCQGVRQLPN
;
A
#
# COMPACT_ATOMS: atom_id res chain seq x y z
N MET A 1 38.38 -54.64 -25.42
CA MET A 1 38.74 -53.21 -25.56
C MET A 1 37.54 -52.36 -25.11
N ARG A 2 37.57 -51.83 -23.87
CA ARG A 2 36.50 -50.99 -23.30
C ARG A 2 36.74 -49.53 -23.69
N LYS A 3 35.76 -48.88 -24.30
CA LYS A 3 35.75 -47.42 -24.52
C LYS A 3 35.07 -46.75 -23.31
N LEU A 4 35.78 -45.85 -22.65
CA LEU A 4 35.23 -44.94 -21.65
C LEU A 4 34.70 -43.69 -22.38
N ILE A 5 33.44 -43.35 -22.15
CA ILE A 5 32.86 -42.06 -22.53
C ILE A 5 32.84 -41.23 -21.25
N VAL A 6 33.59 -40.12 -21.25
CA VAL A 6 33.57 -39.13 -20.18
C VAL A 6 32.50 -38.10 -20.53
N MET A 7 31.38 -38.10 -19.80
CA MET A 7 30.43 -36.98 -19.80
C MET A 7 30.93 -35.91 -18.83
N ALA A 8 31.27 -34.74 -19.35
CA ALA A 8 31.45 -33.54 -18.55
C ALA A 8 30.06 -32.91 -18.33
N ALA A 9 29.54 -33.02 -17.10
CA ALA A 9 28.35 -32.30 -16.69
C ALA A 9 28.72 -30.85 -16.37
N LEU A 10 28.29 -29.93 -17.22
CA LEU A 10 28.39 -28.49 -16.98
C LEU A 10 27.37 -28.11 -15.90
N ALA A 11 27.85 -27.92 -14.67
CA ALA A 11 27.02 -27.47 -13.56
C ALA A 11 26.64 -25.99 -13.76
N ILE A 12 25.40 -25.74 -14.18
CA ILE A 12 24.80 -24.42 -14.14
C ILE A 12 24.38 -24.18 -12.68
N ALA A 13 25.19 -23.40 -11.95
CA ALA A 13 24.82 -22.93 -10.63
C ALA A 13 23.64 -21.94 -10.79
N PRO A 14 22.53 -22.10 -10.05
CA PRO A 14 21.50 -21.07 -10.00
C PRO A 14 22.10 -19.84 -9.33
N ALA A 15 22.15 -18.73 -10.07
CA ALA A 15 22.37 -17.42 -9.47
C ALA A 15 21.25 -17.23 -8.43
N ALA A 16 21.63 -17.22 -7.16
CA ALA A 16 20.73 -16.88 -6.08
C ALA A 16 20.16 -15.49 -6.39
N PHE A 17 18.87 -15.44 -6.74
CA PHE A 17 18.09 -14.22 -6.66
C PHE A 17 18.15 -13.78 -5.21
N PHE A 18 19.02 -12.82 -4.91
CA PHE A 18 18.95 -12.09 -3.66
C PHE A 18 17.69 -11.25 -3.73
N VAL A 19 16.57 -11.83 -3.27
CA VAL A 19 15.43 -11.03 -2.84
C VAL A 19 15.94 -10.29 -1.62
N HIS A 20 16.34 -9.04 -1.81
CA HIS A 20 16.55 -8.11 -0.72
C HIS A 20 15.16 -7.90 -0.11
N VAL A 21 14.78 -8.78 0.81
CA VAL A 21 13.72 -8.50 1.76
C VAL A 21 14.34 -7.45 2.65
N SER A 22 14.17 -6.18 2.27
CA SER A 22 14.36 -5.08 3.20
C SER A 22 13.47 -5.43 4.39
N SER A 23 14.10 -5.84 5.48
CA SER A 23 13.44 -5.88 6.77
C SER A 23 12.91 -4.48 6.98
N LEU A 24 11.60 -4.30 6.77
CA LEU A 24 10.88 -3.13 7.23
C LEU A 24 11.30 -2.96 8.70
N PRO A 25 11.95 -1.84 9.08
CA PRO A 25 12.17 -1.57 10.47
C PRO A 25 10.78 -1.57 11.11
N SER A 26 10.56 -2.58 11.95
CA SER A 26 9.40 -2.71 12.81
C SER A 26 9.51 -1.66 13.92
N ASP A 27 9.55 -0.39 13.52
CA ASP A 27 9.12 0.69 14.39
C ASP A 27 7.61 0.56 14.46
N ILE A 28 7.16 -0.35 15.32
CA ILE A 28 5.78 -0.41 15.79
C ILE A 28 5.52 0.97 16.37
N HIS A 29 4.92 1.85 15.56
CA HIS A 29 4.43 3.12 16.01
C HIS A 29 3.48 2.84 17.20
N PRO A 30 3.69 3.51 18.34
CA PRO A 30 2.97 3.20 19.56
C PRO A 30 1.46 3.29 19.32
N GLY A 31 0.74 2.31 19.87
CA GLY A 31 -0.68 2.11 19.67
C GLY A 31 -1.52 3.36 19.87
N HIS A 32 -2.50 3.53 18.97
CA HIS A 32 -3.73 4.31 19.14
C HIS A 32 -3.62 5.80 19.50
N ALA A 33 -2.44 6.42 19.45
CA ALA A 33 -2.40 7.87 19.24
C ALA A 33 -2.90 8.10 17.81
N LEU A 34 -4.03 8.78 17.66
CA LEU A 34 -4.66 9.11 16.38
C LEU A 34 -3.59 9.63 15.42
N PHE A 35 -3.10 8.78 14.52
CA PHE A 35 -2.07 9.17 13.55
C PHE A 35 -2.73 10.18 12.60
N LYS A 36 -2.29 11.44 12.64
CA LYS A 36 -3.03 12.52 11.99
C LYS A 36 -2.55 12.76 10.57
N GLY A 37 -3.38 13.45 9.76
CA GLY A 37 -2.96 13.95 8.45
C GLY A 37 -1.68 14.80 8.51
N SER A 38 -1.49 15.58 9.57
CA SER A 38 -0.27 16.37 9.78
C SER A 38 0.97 15.51 10.01
N ASP A 39 0.82 14.33 10.60
CA ASP A 39 1.93 13.41 10.83
C ASP A 39 2.28 12.67 9.53
N TYR A 40 1.26 12.26 8.77
CA TYR A 40 1.39 11.72 7.42
C TYR A 40 2.12 12.68 6.46
N LEU A 41 1.84 13.99 6.51
CA LEU A 41 2.52 14.98 5.66
C LEU A 41 4.01 15.18 5.98
N ARG A 42 4.49 14.70 7.13
CA ARG A 42 5.94 14.73 7.48
C ARG A 42 6.70 13.49 7.01
N MET A 43 5.99 12.45 6.59
CA MET A 43 6.59 11.23 6.05
C MET A 43 7.19 11.46 4.66
N SER A 44 8.19 10.66 4.32
CA SER A 44 8.66 10.55 2.94
C SER A 44 7.57 9.99 2.02
N PRO A 45 7.65 10.22 0.69
CA PRO A 45 6.69 9.66 -0.25
C PRO A 45 6.53 8.14 -0.17
N ASP A 46 7.62 7.41 0.08
CA ASP A 46 7.61 5.95 0.19
C ASP A 46 6.92 5.48 1.49
N GLU A 47 7.19 6.15 2.61
CA GLU A 47 6.50 5.88 3.89
C GLU A 47 5.00 6.18 3.79
N GLN A 48 4.62 7.26 3.11
CA GLN A 48 3.21 7.57 2.84
C GLN A 48 2.53 6.48 2.01
N LEU A 49 3.19 5.99 0.96
CA LEU A 49 2.68 4.90 0.13
C LEU A 49 2.53 3.61 0.94
N GLY A 50 3.53 3.27 1.76
CA GLY A 50 3.49 2.13 2.67
C GLY A 50 2.34 2.22 3.68
N TYR A 51 2.12 3.42 4.25
CA TYR A 51 1.00 3.67 5.15
C TYR A 51 -0.35 3.47 4.47
N VAL A 52 -0.56 4.06 3.29
CA VAL A 52 -1.80 3.91 2.52
C VAL A 52 -2.05 2.43 2.18
N SER A 53 -1.02 1.72 1.72
CA SER A 53 -1.10 0.28 1.43
C SER A 53 -1.51 -0.52 2.67
N GLY A 54 -0.87 -0.28 3.82
CA GLY A 54 -1.19 -0.98 5.06
C GLY A 54 -2.61 -0.71 5.57
N VAL A 55 -3.13 0.51 5.38
CA VAL A 55 -4.53 0.82 5.71
C VAL A 55 -5.50 0.10 4.77
N ILE A 56 -5.21 0.04 3.47
CA ILE A 56 -6.03 -0.69 2.49
C ILE A 56 -6.08 -2.19 2.83
N ASP A 57 -4.93 -2.80 3.12
CA ASP A 57 -4.87 -4.19 3.55
C ASP A 57 -5.71 -4.38 4.83
N GLY A 58 -5.58 -3.47 5.80
CA GLY A 58 -6.40 -3.49 7.00
C GLY A 58 -7.91 -3.41 6.72
N ILE A 59 -8.33 -2.62 5.73
CA ILE A 59 -9.73 -2.54 5.29
C ILE A 59 -10.18 -3.87 4.69
N LEU A 60 -9.38 -4.46 3.79
CA LEU A 60 -9.74 -5.70 3.10
C LEU A 60 -9.75 -6.92 4.05
N PHE A 61 -8.88 -6.96 5.06
CA PHE A 61 -8.79 -8.14 5.95
C PHE A 61 -9.60 -8.01 7.24
N HIS A 62 -9.99 -6.80 7.66
CA HIS A 62 -10.59 -6.58 8.99
C HIS A 62 -11.82 -5.66 9.03
N SER A 63 -12.32 -5.16 7.88
CA SER A 63 -13.50 -4.29 7.85
C SER A 63 -14.81 -5.08 7.81
N PRO A 64 -15.86 -4.69 8.56
CA PRO A 64 -17.21 -5.22 8.36
C PRO A 64 -17.81 -4.79 7.01
N PHE A 65 -17.15 -3.91 6.27
CA PHE A 65 -17.56 -3.43 4.94
C PHE A 65 -16.78 -4.10 3.81
N VAL A 66 -16.05 -5.19 4.09
CA VAL A 66 -15.16 -5.87 3.14
C VAL A 66 -15.86 -6.13 1.79
N ASP A 67 -17.10 -6.62 1.78
CA ASP A 67 -17.85 -6.92 0.55
C ASP A 67 -17.99 -5.72 -0.41
N ILE A 68 -18.19 -4.51 0.14
CA ILE A 68 -18.31 -3.28 -0.67
C ILE A 68 -16.97 -2.92 -1.30
N PHE A 69 -15.89 -3.10 -0.53
CA PHE A 69 -14.54 -2.83 -1.01
C PHE A 69 -14.05 -3.90 -1.97
N GLU A 70 -14.32 -5.18 -1.73
CA GLU A 70 -13.96 -6.26 -2.65
C GLU A 70 -14.57 -6.04 -4.04
N GLN A 71 -15.88 -5.79 -4.12
CA GLN A 71 -16.52 -5.51 -5.41
C GLN A 71 -15.93 -4.28 -6.12
N CYS A 72 -15.62 -3.24 -5.34
CA CYS A 72 -14.94 -2.07 -5.86
C CYS A 72 -13.53 -2.40 -6.38
N PHE A 73 -12.72 -3.15 -5.62
CA PHE A 73 -11.35 -3.48 -5.96
C PHE A 73 -11.28 -4.47 -7.12
N GLU A 74 -12.22 -5.42 -7.23
CA GLU A 74 -12.34 -6.30 -8.39
C GLU A 74 -12.63 -5.51 -9.66
N ARG A 75 -13.56 -4.54 -9.58
CA ARG A 75 -14.01 -3.75 -10.73
C ARG A 75 -13.02 -2.66 -11.14
N LEU A 76 -12.55 -1.87 -10.18
CA LEU A 76 -11.75 -0.66 -10.43
C LEU A 76 -10.25 -0.91 -10.29
N ARG A 77 -9.85 -1.97 -9.58
CA ARG A 77 -8.44 -2.30 -9.26
C ARG A 77 -7.63 -1.06 -8.84
N PRO A 78 -8.10 -0.29 -7.85
CA PRO A 78 -7.41 0.92 -7.44
C PRO A 78 -6.03 0.54 -6.88
N THR A 79 -4.98 1.14 -7.41
CA THR A 79 -3.63 0.93 -6.90
C THR A 79 -3.40 1.74 -5.63
N PRO A 80 -2.49 1.31 -4.75
CA PRO A 80 -2.07 2.13 -3.61
C PRO A 80 -1.61 3.54 -4.02
N ASP A 81 -0.92 3.68 -5.16
CA ASP A 81 -0.52 4.99 -5.71
C ASP A 81 -1.71 5.90 -6.03
N LEU A 82 -2.76 5.35 -6.64
CA LEU A 82 -3.97 6.11 -6.95
C LEU A 82 -4.65 6.58 -5.67
N LEU A 83 -4.80 5.70 -4.70
CA LEU A 83 -5.44 6.01 -3.42
C LEU A 83 -4.61 7.01 -2.61
N LYS A 84 -3.28 6.91 -2.68
CA LYS A 84 -2.35 7.90 -2.14
C LYS A 84 -2.56 9.26 -2.80
N ALA A 85 -2.56 9.33 -4.14
CA ALA A 85 -2.74 10.59 -4.86
C ALA A 85 -4.08 11.28 -4.53
N ILE A 86 -5.16 10.51 -4.37
CA ILE A 86 -6.47 11.02 -3.96
C ILE A 86 -6.43 11.52 -2.51
N THR A 87 -5.76 10.78 -1.63
CA THR A 87 -5.57 11.15 -0.22
C THR A 87 -4.75 12.44 -0.09
N ASP A 88 -3.64 12.55 -0.82
CA ASP A 88 -2.78 13.74 -0.85
C ASP A 88 -3.57 14.96 -1.35
N ARG A 89 -4.33 14.80 -2.44
CA ARG A 89 -5.20 15.87 -2.96
C ARG A 89 -6.25 16.29 -1.93
N TYR A 90 -6.82 15.35 -1.19
CA TYR A 90 -7.84 15.64 -0.19
C TYR A 90 -7.27 16.41 1.02
N LEU A 91 -6.04 16.12 1.42
CA LEU A 91 -5.32 16.87 2.46
C LEU A 91 -4.90 18.27 2.00
N ASP A 92 -4.54 18.41 0.72
CA ASP A 92 -4.16 19.69 0.11
C ASP A 92 -5.38 20.63 -0.04
N SER A 93 -6.51 20.11 -0.52
CA SER A 93 -7.73 20.90 -0.71
C SER A 93 -8.46 21.25 0.58
N GLU A 94 -8.29 20.47 1.65
CA GLU A 94 -8.93 20.72 2.94
C GLU A 94 -7.93 20.72 4.13
N PRO A 95 -7.17 21.81 4.36
CA PRO A 95 -6.13 21.86 5.40
C PRO A 95 -6.62 21.55 6.82
N LYS A 96 -7.90 21.78 7.13
CA LYS A 96 -8.53 21.42 8.41
C LYS A 96 -8.44 19.91 8.71
N LEU A 97 -8.38 19.07 7.67
CA LEU A 97 -8.30 17.62 7.78
C LEU A 97 -6.92 17.12 8.24
N GLN A 98 -5.89 17.97 8.23
CA GLN A 98 -4.58 17.60 8.78
C GLN A 98 -4.64 17.24 10.27
N THR A 99 -5.68 17.64 10.98
CA THR A 99 -5.89 17.26 12.40
C THR A 99 -6.69 15.98 12.59
N ALA A 100 -7.28 15.43 11.53
CA ALA A 100 -8.12 14.23 11.55
C ALA A 100 -7.30 12.94 11.53
N ASP A 101 -7.93 11.83 11.94
CA ASP A 101 -7.33 10.48 11.89
C ASP A 101 -7.08 10.08 10.43
N MET A 102 -5.82 9.80 10.12
CA MET A 102 -5.36 9.50 8.78
C MET A 102 -5.96 8.20 8.23
N ARG A 103 -6.24 7.20 9.07
CA ARG A 103 -6.90 5.96 8.63
C ARG A 103 -8.29 6.26 8.07
N PHE A 104 -9.01 7.15 8.73
CA PHE A 104 -10.32 7.60 8.26
C PHE A 104 -10.21 8.35 6.94
N LEU A 105 -9.18 9.18 6.76
CA LEU A 105 -8.97 9.91 5.50
C LEU A 105 -8.66 8.96 4.34
N VAL A 106 -7.79 7.96 4.54
CA VAL A 106 -7.51 6.93 3.52
C VAL A 106 -8.78 6.13 3.21
N PHE A 107 -9.52 5.69 4.24
CA PHE A 107 -10.80 5.00 4.06
C PHE A 107 -11.81 5.82 3.25
N HIS A 108 -11.92 7.11 3.55
CA HIS A 108 -12.81 8.02 2.83
C HIS A 108 -12.36 8.20 1.37
N ALA A 109 -11.07 8.36 1.10
CA ALA A 109 -10.51 8.41 -0.25
C ALA A 109 -10.84 7.13 -1.04
N THR A 110 -10.72 5.95 -0.41
CA THR A 110 -11.12 4.67 -1.01
C THR A 110 -12.62 4.64 -1.33
N LEU A 111 -13.48 5.06 -0.41
CA LEU A 111 -14.93 5.13 -0.65
C LEU A 111 -15.29 6.05 -1.83
N LEU A 112 -14.71 7.25 -1.89
CA LEU A 112 -14.95 8.19 -2.99
C LEU A 112 -14.55 7.59 -4.34
N THR A 113 -13.42 6.88 -4.36
CA THR A 113 -12.94 6.14 -5.54
C THR A 113 -13.95 5.06 -5.94
N CYS A 114 -14.42 4.26 -4.98
CA CYS A 114 -15.36 3.17 -5.20
C CYS A 114 -16.75 3.63 -5.67
N GLN A 115 -17.21 4.77 -5.17
CA GLN A 115 -18.48 5.40 -5.56
C GLN A 115 -18.39 6.12 -6.92
N GLY A 116 -17.19 6.23 -7.51
CA GLY A 116 -17.00 6.91 -8.78
C GLY A 116 -17.28 8.40 -8.72
N VAL A 117 -17.12 9.04 -7.55
CA VAL A 117 -17.27 10.49 -7.40
C VAL A 117 -16.13 11.14 -8.18
N ARG A 118 -16.44 11.60 -9.40
CA ARG A 118 -15.46 12.15 -10.36
C ARG A 118 -14.87 13.50 -9.96
N GLN A 119 -15.28 14.10 -8.84
CA GLN A 119 -14.82 15.43 -8.45
C GLN A 119 -14.63 15.53 -6.94
N LEU A 120 -13.38 15.46 -6.50
CA LEU A 120 -12.96 16.15 -5.28
C LEU A 120 -13.11 17.66 -5.54
N PRO A 121 -13.61 18.45 -4.58
CA PRO A 121 -13.63 19.90 -4.73
C PRO A 121 -12.21 20.39 -5.04
N ASN A 122 -12.12 21.30 -6.03
CA ASN A 122 -10.87 21.95 -6.42
C ASN A 122 -10.31 22.79 -5.28
#